data_AF-A0A971TM90-F1
#
_entry.id   AF-A0A971TM90-F1
#
_cell.length_a   1.000
_cell.length_b   1.000
_cell.length_c   1.000
_cell.angle_alpha   90.00
_cell.angle_beta   90.00
_cell.angle_gamma   90.00
#
_symmetry.space_group_name_H-M   'P 1'
#
loop_
_entity.id
_entity.type
_entity.pdbx_description
1 polymer ?
#
loop_
_entity_poly.entity_id
_entity_poly.type
_entity_poly.pdbx_seq_one_letter_code
_entity_poly.pdbx_strand_id
1 'polypeptide(L)'
;MHDRWTGIGIYAWVLLIALGLGGCQAPHPPREHGRTEDRGPGRAWTIGVTGRPQDGSTAEPGRRHGESAPQAAPAKETAPRWADVPAEARSSTPPPPPATRPPAAQPRAAAPADPQPSPPTVPPPADAPAPPAKPLGGRFVYAGVPAGRPELRILENLAFLIGYDEDRRNPAWVAYRLPGEVRFTEHTRPSRFRADDRTEARVRHEDYTNSGFDRGHMAPSYAIYSRFGKEAQLETFLMSNICPQTPNLNRGRWGQLESRISGHRPDAPSWSKDNKEVWIVLGPIYAEARTPLPSRVAVPSHCFMIVLDEDEETAALRALAFMMPNAEQVDGNLEDYLTSIDEIELHTGLDFFWELEDPIETVLEMETAEQLWPVSSN
;
A
#
# COMPACT_ATOMS: atom_id res chain seq x y z
N MET A 1 -23.90 26.71 40.14
CA MET A 1 -24.70 26.38 41.33
C MET A 1 -25.71 25.32 40.95
N HIS A 2 -25.90 24.37 41.86
CA HIS A 2 -26.41 23.02 41.69
C HIS A 2 -27.78 22.86 41.03
N ASP A 3 -27.97 21.80 40.25
CA ASP A 3 -28.80 20.67 40.70
C ASP A 3 -28.47 19.36 39.98
N ARG A 4 -28.39 18.28 40.77
CA ARG A 4 -27.97 16.93 40.36
C ARG A 4 -29.18 16.01 40.19
N TRP A 5 -29.03 15.17 39.18
CA TRP A 5 -29.83 14.03 38.78
C TRP A 5 -29.91 12.90 39.81
N THR A 6 -31.08 12.26 39.91
CA THR A 6 -31.21 10.80 40.07
C THR A 6 -32.48 10.32 39.37
N GLY A 7 -32.40 9.23 38.61
CA GLY A 7 -33.53 8.62 37.91
C GLY A 7 -33.10 7.42 37.09
N ILE A 8 -33.01 6.25 37.74
CA ILE A 8 -32.78 4.94 37.14
C ILE A 8 -34.14 4.39 36.67
N GLY A 9 -34.22 3.94 35.41
CA GLY A 9 -35.41 3.30 34.84
C GLY A 9 -35.02 2.21 33.84
N ILE A 10 -35.32 0.97 34.20
CA ILE A 10 -35.09 -0.28 33.47
C ILE A 10 -36.20 -0.47 32.43
N TYR A 11 -35.87 -0.78 31.17
CA TYR A 11 -36.76 -1.53 30.28
C TYR A 11 -35.97 -2.47 29.36
N ALA A 12 -36.34 -3.75 29.43
CA ALA A 12 -35.92 -4.81 28.54
C ALA A 12 -36.89 -4.92 27.35
N TRP A 13 -36.37 -5.24 26.17
CA TRP A 13 -37.14 -5.85 25.09
C TRP A 13 -36.34 -7.00 24.48
N VAL A 14 -36.98 -8.17 24.45
CA VAL A 14 -36.58 -9.37 23.70
C VAL A 14 -37.54 -9.49 22.53
N LEU A 15 -37.01 -9.68 21.32
CA LEU A 15 -37.71 -10.43 20.27
C LEU A 15 -36.70 -11.24 19.46
N LEU A 16 -37.05 -12.50 19.24
CA LEU A 16 -36.30 -13.58 18.60
C LEU A 16 -37.05 -14.00 17.33
N ILE A 17 -36.37 -14.78 16.48
CA ILE A 17 -36.83 -15.59 15.31
C ILE A 17 -36.65 -14.90 13.94
N ALA A 18 -36.11 -15.50 12.87
CA ALA A 18 -35.24 -16.67 12.64
C ALA A 18 -34.85 -16.71 11.14
N LEU A 19 -33.65 -17.26 10.87
CA LEU A 19 -33.22 -18.12 9.75
C LEU A 19 -33.38 -17.68 8.29
N GLY A 20 -32.24 -17.67 7.58
CA GLY A 20 -32.16 -17.74 6.12
C GLY A 20 -30.71 -17.83 5.63
N LEU A 21 -30.26 -19.07 5.36
CA LEU A 21 -28.95 -19.44 4.81
C LEU A 21 -28.83 -19.12 3.30
N GLY A 22 -27.59 -18.90 2.83
CA GLY A 22 -27.17 -18.97 1.42
C GLY A 22 -26.56 -17.65 0.93
N GLY A 23 -25.31 -17.53 0.50
CA GLY A 23 -24.41 -18.53 -0.07
C GLY A 23 -24.22 -18.28 -1.57
N CYS A 24 -23.13 -17.58 -1.90
CA CYS A 24 -22.30 -17.69 -3.10
C CYS A 24 -22.75 -17.13 -4.48
N GLN A 25 -21.86 -16.25 -4.97
CA GLN A 25 -21.27 -16.15 -6.31
C GLN A 25 -22.14 -15.84 -7.54
N ALA A 26 -21.89 -14.66 -8.13
CA ALA A 26 -21.77 -14.48 -9.58
C ALA A 26 -20.38 -14.95 -10.05
N PRO A 27 -20.23 -15.41 -11.31
CA PRO A 27 -19.38 -14.64 -12.22
C PRO A 27 -19.80 -14.62 -13.71
N HIS A 28 -19.44 -13.48 -14.32
CA HIS A 28 -19.13 -13.10 -15.71
C HIS A 28 -19.57 -13.91 -16.96
N PRO A 29 -19.89 -13.21 -18.07
CA PRO A 29 -20.06 -13.78 -19.42
C PRO A 29 -18.72 -13.96 -20.20
N PRO A 30 -18.72 -14.75 -21.29
CA PRO A 30 -17.49 -15.19 -21.97
C PRO A 30 -16.98 -14.21 -23.04
N ARG A 31 -15.65 -14.23 -23.25
CA ARG A 31 -14.95 -13.67 -24.42
C ARG A 31 -14.79 -14.76 -25.49
N GLU A 32 -15.28 -14.50 -26.70
CA GLU A 32 -14.94 -15.27 -27.90
C GLU A 32 -13.75 -14.65 -28.65
N HIS A 33 -12.96 -15.53 -29.27
CA HIS A 33 -11.87 -15.23 -30.17
C HIS A 33 -12.37 -15.07 -31.62
N GLY A 34 -11.79 -14.10 -32.35
CA GLY A 34 -11.99 -13.94 -33.78
C GLY A 34 -10.88 -13.13 -34.47
N ARG A 35 -9.80 -13.83 -34.82
CA ARG A 35 -8.89 -13.70 -36.00
C ARG A 35 -8.58 -12.34 -36.68
N THR A 36 -7.26 -12.10 -36.77
CA THR A 36 -6.43 -11.73 -37.94
C THR A 36 -6.79 -10.53 -38.82
N GLU A 37 -5.85 -9.56 -38.93
CA GLU A 37 -5.05 -9.36 -40.15
C GLU A 37 -3.95 -8.30 -39.97
N ASP A 38 -2.71 -8.75 -40.21
CA ASP A 38 -1.63 -8.15 -41.02
C ASP A 38 -1.62 -6.64 -41.31
N ARG A 39 -0.54 -5.96 -40.87
CA ARG A 39 0.15 -4.89 -41.62
C ARG A 39 1.56 -4.67 -41.06
N GLY A 40 2.52 -4.77 -41.98
CA GLY A 40 3.96 -4.85 -41.75
C GLY A 40 4.72 -3.58 -41.31
N PRO A 41 6.06 -3.58 -41.46
CA PRO A 41 6.97 -3.07 -40.44
C PRO A 41 7.45 -1.62 -40.65
N GLY A 42 7.48 -0.85 -39.55
CA GLY A 42 8.17 0.43 -39.44
C GLY A 42 9.64 0.22 -39.06
N ARG A 43 10.53 0.63 -39.96
CA ARG A 43 11.98 0.45 -39.93
C ARG A 43 12.64 1.42 -38.94
N ALA A 44 13.54 0.92 -38.09
CA ALA A 44 14.54 1.74 -37.41
C ALA A 44 15.91 1.48 -38.05
N TRP A 45 16.60 2.56 -38.40
CA TRP A 45 17.93 2.55 -39.03
C TRP A 45 19.01 2.37 -37.97
N THR A 46 20.02 1.54 -38.26
CA THR A 46 21.33 1.60 -37.59
C THR A 46 22.41 1.31 -38.62
N ILE A 47 23.37 2.24 -38.74
CA ILE A 47 24.47 2.19 -39.69
C ILE A 47 25.73 1.75 -38.95
N GLY A 48 26.33 0.65 -39.43
CA GLY A 48 27.74 0.61 -39.87
C GLY A 48 28.86 0.73 -38.83
N VAL A 49 29.40 -0.45 -38.48
CA VAL A 49 30.70 -0.72 -37.86
C VAL A 49 31.87 -0.44 -38.83
N THR A 50 33.02 0.04 -38.32
CA THR A 50 34.42 -0.43 -38.56
C THR A 50 35.39 0.49 -37.79
N GLY A 51 36.51 0.10 -37.17
CA GLY A 51 37.32 -1.11 -37.29
C GLY A 51 38.32 -1.30 -36.12
N ARG A 52 39.04 -2.43 -36.24
CA ARG A 52 40.07 -3.11 -35.41
C ARG A 52 41.49 -2.47 -35.57
N PRO A 53 42.63 -3.04 -35.07
CA PRO A 53 42.92 -4.01 -33.96
C PRO A 53 44.23 -3.68 -33.13
N GLN A 54 44.71 -4.68 -32.37
CA GLN A 54 46.07 -4.94 -31.78
C GLN A 54 46.21 -4.64 -30.27
N ASP A 55 46.90 -5.42 -29.43
CA ASP A 55 47.67 -6.68 -29.55
C ASP A 55 48.00 -7.26 -28.15
N GLY A 56 48.27 -8.58 -28.08
CA GLY A 56 49.17 -9.26 -27.10
C GLY A 56 48.66 -9.47 -25.66
N SER A 57 48.93 -10.56 -24.92
CA SER A 57 49.72 -11.77 -25.16
C SER A 57 49.47 -12.82 -24.04
N THR A 58 49.43 -14.11 -24.42
CA THR A 58 49.96 -15.33 -23.74
C THR A 58 49.52 -15.70 -22.31
N ALA A 59 48.78 -16.81 -22.06
CA ALA A 59 49.12 -18.28 -22.09
C ALA A 59 49.83 -18.77 -20.79
N GLU A 60 49.16 -19.46 -19.85
CA GLU A 60 48.93 -20.94 -19.67
C GLU A 60 49.93 -21.57 -18.65
N PRO A 61 49.78 -22.84 -18.14
CA PRO A 61 48.59 -23.66 -17.83
C PRO A 61 48.72 -24.47 -16.49
N GLY A 62 47.70 -25.25 -16.11
CA GLY A 62 47.84 -26.29 -15.07
C GLY A 62 46.59 -27.14 -14.79
N ARG A 63 46.48 -28.28 -15.46
CA ARG A 63 45.41 -29.29 -15.43
C ARG A 63 45.48 -30.28 -14.24
N ARG A 64 44.35 -30.81 -13.74
CA ARG A 64 43.76 -32.16 -14.03
C ARG A 64 42.82 -32.68 -12.91
N HIS A 65 41.63 -33.11 -13.34
CA HIS A 65 40.83 -34.34 -13.08
C HIS A 65 41.03 -35.15 -11.77
N GLY A 66 40.00 -35.77 -11.17
CA GLY A 66 38.61 -35.95 -11.63
C GLY A 66 37.77 -36.89 -10.74
N GLU A 67 36.50 -36.98 -11.15
CA GLU A 67 35.52 -38.07 -11.04
C GLU A 67 35.05 -38.61 -9.68
N SER A 68 33.75 -38.42 -9.39
CA SER A 68 32.75 -39.51 -9.36
C SER A 68 31.31 -38.96 -9.35
N ALA A 69 30.43 -39.59 -10.13
CA ALA A 69 29.01 -39.23 -10.35
C ALA A 69 28.07 -40.17 -9.55
N PRO A 70 26.75 -40.28 -9.84
CA PRO A 70 25.66 -39.51 -9.23
C PRO A 70 24.59 -40.39 -8.53
N GLN A 71 23.67 -39.81 -7.76
CA GLN A 71 22.46 -40.54 -7.29
C GLN A 71 21.16 -39.72 -7.36
N ALA A 72 20.31 -40.17 -8.29
CA ALA A 72 18.85 -40.36 -8.27
C ALA A 72 17.92 -39.34 -7.59
N ALA A 73 17.05 -38.75 -8.43
CA ALA A 73 15.75 -38.21 -8.06
C ALA A 73 14.67 -39.32 -8.05
N PRO A 74 13.55 -39.13 -7.33
CA PRO A 74 12.31 -39.84 -7.66
C PRO A 74 11.18 -38.90 -8.11
N ALA A 75 10.66 -39.26 -9.27
CA ALA A 75 9.25 -39.42 -9.67
C ALA A 75 8.19 -38.36 -9.31
N LYS A 76 7.62 -37.82 -10.39
CA LYS A 76 6.31 -37.18 -10.48
C LYS A 76 5.19 -38.18 -10.17
N GLU A 77 4.24 -37.78 -9.34
CA GLU A 77 3.00 -38.52 -9.10
C GLU A 77 1.87 -37.94 -9.97
N THR A 78 1.19 -38.84 -10.66
CA THR A 78 0.16 -38.62 -11.67
C THR A 78 -1.24 -38.59 -11.05
N ALA A 79 -2.04 -37.59 -11.42
CA ALA A 79 -3.46 -37.52 -11.07
C ALA A 79 -4.31 -38.59 -11.80
N PRO A 80 -5.32 -39.21 -11.17
CA PRO A 80 -6.16 -40.19 -11.82
C PRO A 80 -7.23 -39.56 -12.73
N ARG A 81 -7.40 -40.19 -13.89
CA ARG A 81 -8.56 -40.10 -14.78
C ARG A 81 -9.81 -40.58 -14.05
N TRP A 82 -10.93 -39.85 -14.24
CA TRP A 82 -12.27 -40.40 -14.06
C TRP A 82 -12.90 -40.55 -15.45
N ALA A 83 -13.23 -41.79 -15.79
CA ALA A 83 -14.10 -42.16 -16.89
C ALA A 83 -15.31 -42.88 -16.29
N ASP A 84 -16.40 -42.85 -17.05
CA ASP A 84 -17.58 -43.72 -16.99
C ASP A 84 -18.70 -43.36 -16.00
N VAL A 85 -19.76 -42.71 -16.52
CA VAL A 85 -21.17 -42.99 -16.15
C VAL A 85 -22.04 -42.84 -17.43
N PRO A 86 -23.05 -43.71 -17.65
CA PRO A 86 -23.58 -44.05 -18.97
C PRO A 86 -24.68 -43.13 -19.51
N ALA A 87 -24.87 -43.22 -20.82
CA ALA A 87 -25.99 -42.68 -21.57
C ALA A 87 -27.26 -43.54 -21.41
N GLU A 88 -28.37 -42.91 -21.03
CA GLU A 88 -29.70 -43.37 -21.45
C GLU A 88 -30.48 -42.20 -22.06
N ALA A 89 -30.94 -42.47 -23.27
CA ALA A 89 -31.79 -41.60 -24.05
C ALA A 89 -33.22 -42.17 -24.01
N ARG A 90 -34.23 -41.28 -23.96
CA ARG A 90 -35.19 -41.05 -25.06
C ARG A 90 -36.51 -40.41 -24.58
N SER A 91 -36.96 -39.46 -25.41
CA SER A 91 -38.36 -39.21 -25.81
C SER A 91 -39.29 -38.46 -24.84
N SER A 92 -39.72 -37.23 -25.20
CA SER A 92 -40.95 -36.99 -25.99
C SER A 92 -41.40 -35.51 -25.94
N THR A 93 -41.62 -34.95 -27.13
CA THR A 93 -42.57 -33.89 -27.58
C THR A 93 -42.79 -32.58 -26.76
N PRO A 94 -42.71 -31.38 -27.39
CA PRO A 94 -43.05 -30.12 -26.71
C PRO A 94 -44.58 -29.84 -26.70
N PRO A 95 -45.12 -29.16 -25.67
CA PRO A 95 -46.51 -28.72 -25.62
C PRO A 95 -46.75 -27.43 -26.44
N PRO A 96 -48.00 -27.16 -26.87
CA PRO A 96 -48.35 -26.03 -27.73
C PRO A 96 -48.34 -24.68 -26.98
N PRO A 97 -48.25 -23.54 -27.70
CA PRO A 97 -48.22 -22.22 -27.07
C PRO A 97 -49.59 -21.85 -26.49
N PRO A 98 -49.65 -21.20 -25.31
CA PRO A 98 -50.92 -20.74 -24.74
C PRO A 98 -51.44 -19.47 -25.44
N ALA A 99 -52.77 -19.41 -25.53
CA ALA A 99 -53.56 -18.39 -26.21
C ALA A 99 -53.46 -16.99 -25.57
N THR A 100 -53.56 -15.98 -26.42
CA THR A 100 -53.62 -14.55 -26.07
C THR A 100 -54.87 -14.22 -25.26
N ARG A 101 -54.68 -13.49 -24.15
CA ARG A 101 -55.75 -12.94 -23.31
C ARG A 101 -55.78 -11.41 -23.48
N PRO A 102 -56.96 -10.76 -23.56
CA PRO A 102 -57.08 -9.33 -23.83
C PRO A 102 -56.62 -8.46 -22.65
N PRO A 103 -56.20 -7.21 -22.90
CA PRO A 103 -55.56 -6.37 -21.88
C PRO A 103 -56.55 -5.91 -20.81
N ALA A 104 -56.11 -6.00 -19.55
CA ALA A 104 -56.78 -5.40 -18.40
C ALA A 104 -56.51 -3.89 -18.35
N ALA A 105 -57.52 -3.14 -17.93
CA ALA A 105 -57.49 -1.68 -17.81
C ALA A 105 -56.40 -1.19 -16.82
N GLN A 106 -55.69 -0.13 -17.22
CA GLN A 106 -54.68 0.55 -16.43
C GLN A 106 -55.31 1.34 -15.27
N PRO A 107 -54.73 1.33 -14.06
CA PRO A 107 -55.07 2.31 -13.04
C PRO A 107 -54.45 3.67 -13.38
N ARG A 108 -55.22 4.71 -13.13
CA ARG A 108 -54.94 6.13 -13.37
C ARG A 108 -53.69 6.58 -12.60
N ALA A 109 -52.70 7.14 -13.31
CA ALA A 109 -51.52 7.74 -12.71
C ALA A 109 -51.88 8.90 -11.77
N ALA A 110 -51.28 8.91 -10.58
CA ALA A 110 -51.25 10.09 -9.71
C ALA A 110 -50.29 11.13 -10.31
N ALA A 111 -50.69 12.40 -10.24
CA ALA A 111 -49.89 13.53 -10.71
C ALA A 111 -48.58 13.67 -9.92
N PRO A 112 -47.48 14.15 -10.54
CA PRO A 112 -46.24 14.44 -9.82
C PRO A 112 -46.47 15.62 -8.87
N ALA A 113 -45.93 15.51 -7.65
CA ALA A 113 -45.83 16.64 -6.74
C ALA A 113 -44.68 17.54 -7.20
N ASP A 114 -44.93 18.85 -7.29
CA ASP A 114 -43.91 19.84 -7.62
C ASP A 114 -42.78 19.84 -6.57
N PRO A 115 -41.50 19.91 -6.98
CA PRO A 115 -40.40 20.04 -6.05
C PRO A 115 -40.46 21.41 -5.35
N GLN A 116 -40.43 21.41 -4.01
CA GLN A 116 -40.29 22.65 -3.26
C GLN A 116 -38.91 23.29 -3.54
N PRO A 117 -38.84 24.64 -3.68
CA PRO A 117 -37.56 25.33 -3.81
C PRO A 117 -36.80 25.30 -2.50
N SER A 118 -35.52 24.93 -2.56
CA SER A 118 -34.58 25.08 -1.45
C SER A 118 -34.45 26.56 -1.04
N PRO A 119 -34.23 26.87 0.25
CA PRO A 119 -33.95 28.23 0.67
C PRO A 119 -32.65 28.74 0.01
N PRO A 120 -32.57 30.03 -0.35
CA PRO A 120 -31.35 30.59 -0.93
C PRO A 120 -30.22 30.60 0.10
N THR A 121 -29.17 29.84 -0.15
CA THR A 121 -27.90 29.98 0.54
C THR A 121 -27.28 31.29 0.09
N VAL A 122 -27.26 32.30 0.96
CA VAL A 122 -26.53 33.55 0.71
C VAL A 122 -25.04 33.19 0.75
N PRO A 123 -24.28 33.33 -0.37
CA PRO A 123 -22.84 33.12 -0.32
C PRO A 123 -22.21 34.19 0.60
N PRO A 124 -21.16 33.85 1.35
CA PRO A 124 -20.44 34.85 2.12
C PRO A 124 -19.92 35.96 1.18
N PRO A 125 -19.76 37.21 1.67
CA PRO A 125 -19.22 38.30 0.87
C PRO A 125 -17.88 37.91 0.27
N ALA A 126 -17.71 38.13 -1.04
CA ALA A 126 -16.52 37.76 -1.82
C ALA A 126 -15.19 38.40 -1.35
N ASP A 127 -15.25 39.31 -0.36
CA ASP A 127 -14.11 40.09 0.14
C ASP A 127 -13.88 39.93 1.65
N ALA A 128 -14.50 38.95 2.32
CA ALA A 128 -14.10 38.63 3.69
C ALA A 128 -12.76 37.87 3.65
N PRO A 129 -11.68 38.38 4.28
CA PRO A 129 -10.44 37.61 4.36
C PRO A 129 -10.75 36.30 5.07
N ALA A 130 -10.49 35.18 4.40
CA ALA A 130 -10.57 33.87 5.03
C ALA A 130 -9.75 33.91 6.32
N PRO A 131 -10.25 33.37 7.45
CA PRO A 131 -9.43 33.22 8.64
C PRO A 131 -8.13 32.51 8.22
N PRO A 132 -6.96 32.88 8.79
CA PRO A 132 -5.71 32.22 8.42
C PRO A 132 -5.90 30.72 8.63
N ALA A 133 -5.80 29.96 7.54
CA ALA A 133 -5.88 28.51 7.59
C ALA A 133 -4.87 28.03 8.63
N LYS A 134 -5.32 27.23 9.59
CA LYS A 134 -4.44 26.56 10.54
C LYS A 134 -3.41 25.78 9.69
N PRO A 135 -2.10 25.84 9.99
CA PRO A 135 -1.14 25.00 9.29
C PRO A 135 -1.57 23.53 9.47
N LEU A 136 -1.83 22.87 8.34
CA LEU A 136 -2.24 21.47 8.32
C LEU A 136 -1.10 20.58 8.85
N GLY A 137 0.13 20.88 8.45
CA GLY A 137 1.35 20.21 8.89
C GLY A 137 1.58 20.28 10.41
N GLY A 138 1.44 19.14 11.07
CA GLY A 138 1.85 18.90 12.46
C GLY A 138 3.34 18.59 12.58
N ARG A 139 3.75 18.02 13.72
CA ARG A 139 5.17 17.66 13.93
C ARG A 139 5.63 16.52 13.01
N PHE A 140 4.74 15.60 12.68
CA PHE A 140 5.04 14.36 11.94
C PHE A 140 4.04 14.01 10.82
N VAL A 141 2.82 14.58 10.87
CA VAL A 141 1.70 14.28 9.96
C VAL A 141 1.24 15.55 9.27
N TYR A 142 0.80 15.48 8.02
CA TYR A 142 0.47 16.65 7.21
C TYR A 142 -0.98 17.14 7.37
N ALA A 143 -1.95 16.25 7.64
CA ALA A 143 -3.36 16.63 7.84
C ALA A 143 -4.05 15.56 8.69
N GLY A 144 -3.93 15.68 10.01
CA GLY A 144 -4.47 14.67 10.93
C GLY A 144 -3.59 13.43 11.10
N VAL A 145 -3.77 12.78 12.25
CA VAL A 145 -3.22 11.44 12.50
C VAL A 145 -4.11 10.43 11.77
N PRO A 146 -3.57 9.45 11.03
CA PRO A 146 -4.39 8.49 10.29
C PRO A 146 -5.48 7.89 11.18
N ALA A 147 -6.73 8.06 10.77
CA ALA A 147 -7.91 7.65 11.51
C ALA A 147 -8.39 6.28 11.04
N GLY A 148 -9.41 5.72 11.70
CA GLY A 148 -10.00 4.43 11.32
C GLY A 148 -9.79 3.32 12.34
N ARG A 149 -9.72 2.07 11.86
CA ARG A 149 -9.62 0.87 12.71
C ARG A 149 -8.44 -0.02 12.30
N PRO A 150 -7.90 -0.86 13.20
CA PRO A 150 -8.29 -1.06 14.61
C PRO A 150 -7.88 0.11 15.52
N GLU A 151 -8.18 0.02 16.83
CA GLU A 151 -7.62 0.96 17.80
C GLU A 151 -6.10 0.75 17.89
N LEU A 152 -5.34 1.82 17.73
CA LEU A 152 -3.88 1.79 17.66
C LEU A 152 -3.25 2.48 18.86
N ARG A 153 -2.16 1.93 19.36
CA ARG A 153 -1.33 2.60 20.36
C ARG A 153 -0.45 3.64 19.65
N ILE A 154 -0.65 4.91 19.97
CA ILE A 154 0.19 6.00 19.44
C ILE A 154 1.51 6.07 20.21
N LEU A 155 2.63 5.96 19.49
CA LEU A 155 3.98 6.06 20.04
C LEU A 155 4.71 7.23 19.38
N GLU A 156 4.96 8.29 20.16
CA GLU A 156 5.75 9.43 19.72
C GLU A 156 7.24 9.16 19.91
N ASN A 157 8.01 9.33 18.85
CA ASN A 157 9.48 9.31 18.84
C ASN A 157 9.99 10.73 18.53
N LEU A 158 11.31 10.94 18.61
CA LEU A 158 11.92 12.25 18.38
C LEU A 158 11.62 12.83 16.99
N ALA A 159 11.55 11.96 15.98
CA ALA A 159 11.48 12.33 14.57
C ALA A 159 10.32 11.68 13.78
N PHE A 160 9.54 10.80 14.40
CA PHE A 160 8.45 10.08 13.74
C PHE A 160 7.38 9.64 14.74
N LEU A 161 6.18 9.38 14.22
CA LEU A 161 5.01 8.91 14.98
C LEU A 161 4.64 7.50 14.51
N ILE A 162 4.23 6.62 15.42
CA ILE A 162 3.78 5.26 15.09
C ILE A 162 2.34 5.08 15.58
N GLY A 163 1.47 4.57 14.71
CA GLY A 163 0.25 3.89 15.11
C GLY A 163 0.51 2.39 15.22
N TYR A 164 0.69 1.87 16.44
CA TYR A 164 1.10 0.49 16.67
C TYR A 164 -0.10 -0.43 16.91
N ASP A 165 -0.14 -1.54 16.18
CA ASP A 165 -1.15 -2.59 16.28
C ASP A 165 -0.62 -3.72 17.17
N GLU A 166 -1.10 -3.79 18.40
CA GLU A 166 -0.67 -4.78 19.40
C GLU A 166 -1.04 -6.21 19.01
N ASP A 167 -2.16 -6.38 18.30
CA ASP A 167 -2.65 -7.71 17.87
C ASP A 167 -1.75 -8.26 16.77
N ARG A 168 -1.40 -7.42 15.79
CA ARG A 168 -0.48 -7.79 14.71
C ARG A 168 0.99 -7.76 15.12
N ARG A 169 1.31 -7.09 16.23
CA ARG A 169 2.66 -6.88 16.76
C ARG A 169 3.57 -6.13 15.78
N ASN A 170 2.99 -5.25 15.00
CA ASN A 170 3.63 -4.43 13.97
C ASN A 170 3.07 -3.00 14.03
N PRO A 171 3.78 -1.99 13.50
CA PRO A 171 3.12 -0.74 13.18
C PRO A 171 2.00 -0.97 12.15
N ALA A 172 0.83 -0.37 12.34
CA ALA A 172 -0.17 -0.25 11.28
C ALA A 172 0.22 0.87 10.31
N TRP A 173 0.80 1.95 10.84
CA TRP A 173 1.42 3.01 10.08
C TRP A 173 2.54 3.67 10.89
N VAL A 174 3.47 4.29 10.18
CA VAL A 174 4.47 5.23 10.70
C VAL A 174 4.40 6.49 9.88
N ALA A 175 4.53 7.65 10.52
CA ALA A 175 4.51 8.95 9.85
C ALA A 175 5.72 9.79 10.25
N TYR A 176 6.33 10.45 9.28
CA TYR A 176 7.44 11.38 9.52
C TYR A 176 7.52 12.42 8.41
N ARG A 177 8.19 13.54 8.71
CA ARG A 177 8.55 14.56 7.72
C ARG A 177 10.04 14.61 7.50
N LEU A 178 10.47 14.86 6.27
CA LEU A 178 11.86 15.05 5.92
C LEU A 178 12.05 16.44 5.31
N PRO A 179 12.63 17.38 6.07
CA PRO A 179 13.12 18.63 5.51
C PRO A 179 14.18 18.37 4.44
N GLY A 180 14.31 19.24 3.45
CA GLY A 180 15.33 19.09 2.40
C GLY A 180 16.76 19.26 2.89
N GLU A 181 16.95 20.08 3.93
CA GLU A 181 18.24 20.35 4.56
C GLU A 181 18.83 19.09 5.21
N VAL A 182 19.94 18.57 4.65
CA VAL A 182 20.77 17.55 5.30
C VAL A 182 21.60 18.20 6.40
N ARG A 183 21.44 17.76 7.65
CA ARG A 183 22.13 18.31 8.83
C ARG A 183 23.28 17.45 9.33
N PHE A 184 23.22 16.14 9.07
CA PHE A 184 24.20 15.17 9.57
C PHE A 184 24.68 14.26 8.43
N THR A 185 26.00 14.18 8.25
CA THR A 185 26.62 13.42 7.14
C THR A 185 27.45 12.22 7.62
N GLU A 186 27.96 12.24 8.85
CA GLU A 186 28.78 11.16 9.42
C GLU A 186 27.93 9.98 9.90
N HIS A 187 27.40 9.19 8.97
CA HIS A 187 26.46 8.12 9.32
C HIS A 187 27.16 6.86 9.83
N THR A 188 26.90 6.51 11.10
CA THR A 188 27.21 5.17 11.64
C THR A 188 25.91 4.46 11.98
N ARG A 189 25.59 3.39 11.25
CA ARG A 189 24.37 2.62 11.47
C ARG A 189 24.44 1.83 12.79
N PRO A 190 23.45 1.95 13.69
CA PRO A 190 23.31 1.06 14.83
C PRO A 190 23.24 -0.42 14.41
N SER A 191 23.79 -1.30 15.25
CA SER A 191 23.88 -2.73 14.95
C SER A 191 22.79 -3.56 15.61
N ARG A 192 22.16 -3.06 16.68
CA ARG A 192 21.26 -3.85 17.52
C ARG A 192 19.84 -3.28 17.55
N PHE A 193 18.89 -4.13 17.23
CA PHE A 193 17.47 -3.87 17.46
C PHE A 193 17.09 -4.16 18.92
N ARG A 194 16.15 -3.38 19.45
CA ARG A 194 15.71 -3.48 20.84
C ARG A 194 14.20 -3.53 20.92
N ALA A 195 13.68 -4.32 21.87
CA ALA A 195 12.27 -4.27 22.21
C ALA A 195 11.87 -2.86 22.65
N ASP A 196 10.64 -2.48 22.34
CA ASP A 196 10.06 -1.22 22.79
C ASP A 196 9.20 -1.44 24.03
N ASP A 197 9.63 -0.86 25.16
CA ASP A 197 8.95 -1.00 26.45
C ASP A 197 7.60 -0.27 26.53
N ARG A 198 7.21 0.44 25.48
CA ARG A 198 5.88 1.05 25.37
C ARG A 198 4.82 0.09 24.79
N THR A 199 5.24 -1.01 24.17
CA THR A 199 4.35 -1.98 23.47
C THR A 199 4.08 -3.23 24.27
N GLU A 200 2.83 -3.66 24.42
CA GLU A 200 2.49 -4.89 25.15
C GLU A 200 3.08 -6.14 24.49
N ALA A 201 3.13 -6.17 23.16
CA ALA A 201 3.69 -7.27 22.39
C ALA A 201 5.18 -7.56 22.70
N ARG A 202 5.96 -6.53 23.09
CA ARG A 202 7.39 -6.62 23.46
C ARG A 202 8.24 -7.44 22.47
N VAL A 203 7.98 -7.28 21.18
CA VAL A 203 8.71 -7.98 20.11
C VAL A 203 10.21 -7.73 20.24
N ARG A 204 11.01 -8.78 20.06
CA ARG A 204 12.46 -8.75 20.26
C ARG A 204 13.21 -9.07 18.97
N HIS A 205 14.51 -8.81 18.99
CA HIS A 205 15.38 -9.13 17.86
C HIS A 205 15.31 -10.62 17.47
N GLU A 206 15.28 -11.49 18.48
CA GLU A 206 15.33 -12.94 18.32
C GLU A 206 14.08 -13.52 17.67
N ASP A 207 12.94 -12.81 17.75
CA ASP A 207 11.67 -13.21 17.13
C ASP A 207 11.74 -13.30 15.59
N TYR A 208 12.73 -12.64 14.99
CA TYR A 208 13.00 -12.63 13.56
C TYR A 208 14.19 -13.53 13.17
N THR A 209 14.97 -14.00 14.14
CA THR A 209 16.18 -14.79 13.86
C THR A 209 15.79 -16.11 13.19
N ASN A 210 16.41 -16.41 12.05
CA ASN A 210 16.11 -17.59 11.22
C ASN A 210 14.65 -17.67 10.73
N SER A 211 13.92 -16.56 10.70
CA SER A 211 12.53 -16.51 10.20
C SER A 211 12.42 -16.51 8.67
N GLY A 212 13.51 -16.17 7.97
CA GLY A 212 13.49 -15.87 6.53
C GLY A 212 13.13 -14.42 6.20
N PHE A 213 12.70 -13.63 7.19
CA PHE A 213 12.37 -12.21 7.03
C PHE A 213 13.46 -11.31 7.59
N ASP A 214 13.62 -10.17 6.93
CA ASP A 214 14.36 -9.05 7.45
C ASP A 214 13.55 -8.28 8.50
N ARG A 215 14.30 -7.60 9.36
CA ARG A 215 13.77 -6.56 10.26
C ARG A 215 13.66 -5.26 9.46
N GLY A 216 12.63 -5.20 8.61
CA GLY A 216 12.36 -4.07 7.72
C GLY A 216 11.97 -2.84 8.51
N HIS A 217 12.61 -1.70 8.24
CA HIS A 217 12.28 -0.45 8.91
C HIS A 217 11.03 0.18 8.26
N MET A 218 10.21 0.84 9.08
CA MET A 218 9.23 1.80 8.58
C MET A 218 9.85 3.19 8.51
N ALA A 219 10.14 3.85 9.64
CA ALA A 219 10.99 5.04 9.62
C ALA A 219 12.46 4.66 9.29
N PRO A 220 13.03 5.07 8.15
CA PRO A 220 14.33 4.57 7.70
C PRO A 220 15.49 5.20 8.48
N SER A 221 16.45 4.36 8.92
CA SER A 221 17.55 4.81 9.79
C SER A 221 18.36 5.99 9.22
N TYR A 222 18.73 5.94 7.95
CA TYR A 222 19.52 7.01 7.34
C TYR A 222 18.72 8.30 7.18
N ALA A 223 17.47 8.20 6.71
CA ALA A 223 16.60 9.36 6.51
C ALA A 223 16.43 10.14 7.81
N ILE A 224 16.12 9.42 8.91
CA ILE A 224 15.99 10.02 10.23
C ILE A 224 17.32 10.58 10.74
N TYR A 225 18.42 9.82 10.61
CA TYR A 225 19.74 10.28 11.04
C TYR A 225 20.15 11.60 10.38
N SER A 226 20.07 11.65 9.06
CA SER A 226 20.60 12.75 8.26
C SER A 226 19.90 14.10 8.54
N ARG A 227 18.70 14.07 9.13
CA ARG A 227 17.89 15.26 9.46
C ARG A 227 17.82 15.55 10.97
N PHE A 228 17.80 14.52 11.80
CA PHE A 228 17.48 14.65 13.23
C PHE A 228 18.58 14.13 14.17
N GLY A 229 19.65 13.54 13.63
CA GLY A 229 20.82 13.14 14.40
C GLY A 229 20.74 11.73 14.99
N LYS A 230 21.74 11.40 15.80
CA LYS A 230 21.99 10.03 16.28
C LYS A 230 20.92 9.55 17.28
N GLU A 231 20.43 10.43 18.13
CA GLU A 231 19.43 10.11 19.15
C GLU A 231 18.13 9.66 18.50
N ALA A 232 17.64 10.41 17.50
CA ALA A 232 16.46 10.04 16.71
C ALA A 232 16.70 8.75 15.90
N GLN A 233 17.92 8.58 15.36
CA GLN A 233 18.29 7.36 14.66
C GLN A 233 18.18 6.11 15.55
N LEU A 234 18.58 6.19 16.82
CA LEU A 234 18.52 5.04 17.73
C LEU A 234 17.08 4.53 17.92
N GLU A 235 16.09 5.42 17.88
CA GLU A 235 14.67 5.04 18.00
C GLU A 235 14.16 4.28 16.77
N THR A 236 14.77 4.45 15.59
CA THR A 236 14.43 3.66 14.39
C THR A 236 14.73 2.16 14.56
N PHE A 237 15.57 1.79 15.54
CA PHE A 237 15.92 0.40 15.87
C PHE A 237 15.05 -0.21 16.98
N LEU A 238 14.03 0.51 17.46
CA LEU A 238 13.01 -0.08 18.31
C LEU A 238 12.11 -1.00 17.48
N MET A 239 11.80 -2.19 18.01
CA MET A 239 11.00 -3.19 17.30
C MET A 239 9.56 -2.73 16.99
N SER A 240 9.08 -1.66 17.62
CA SER A 240 7.80 -1.02 17.28
C SER A 240 7.82 -0.34 15.89
N ASN A 241 9.00 -0.03 15.35
CA ASN A 241 9.22 0.53 14.01
C ASN A 241 9.54 -0.56 12.96
N ILE A 242 9.45 -1.84 13.33
CA ILE A 242 9.93 -2.96 12.52
C ILE A 242 8.77 -3.85 12.10
N CYS A 243 8.79 -4.30 10.84
CA CYS A 243 7.85 -5.27 10.30
C CYS A 243 8.58 -6.37 9.51
N PRO A 244 8.06 -7.61 9.41
CA PRO A 244 8.66 -8.65 8.59
C PRO A 244 8.58 -8.29 7.12
N GLN A 245 9.74 -8.05 6.50
CA GLN A 245 9.87 -7.83 5.07
C GLN A 245 10.74 -8.92 4.45
N THR A 246 10.39 -9.40 3.26
CA THR A 246 11.26 -10.31 2.52
C THR A 246 12.56 -9.60 2.17
N PRO A 247 13.70 -10.31 2.08
CA PRO A 247 14.96 -9.69 1.68
C PRO A 247 14.89 -8.98 0.32
N ASN A 248 14.09 -9.50 -0.61
CA ASN A 248 13.95 -8.94 -1.96
C ASN A 248 13.13 -7.64 -1.98
N LEU A 249 12.13 -7.50 -1.11
CA LEU A 249 11.46 -6.22 -0.89
C LEU A 249 12.41 -5.24 -0.18
N ASN A 250 12.82 -5.57 1.05
CA ASN A 250 13.54 -4.68 1.97
C ASN A 250 14.85 -4.14 1.37
N ARG A 251 15.68 -5.03 0.83
CA ARG A 251 17.00 -4.67 0.28
C ARG A 251 16.95 -4.28 -1.20
N GLY A 252 15.80 -4.48 -1.85
CA GLY A 252 15.56 -4.22 -3.26
C GLY A 252 14.72 -2.95 -3.45
N ARG A 253 13.49 -3.10 -3.93
CA ARG A 253 12.64 -1.97 -4.35
C ARG A 253 12.26 -1.04 -3.22
N TRP A 254 12.07 -1.55 -2.00
CA TRP A 254 11.80 -0.73 -0.82
C TRP A 254 12.97 0.22 -0.52
N GLY A 255 14.19 -0.34 -0.40
CA GLY A 255 15.39 0.48 -0.20
C GLY A 255 15.70 1.43 -1.35
N GLN A 256 15.30 1.10 -2.59
CA GLN A 256 15.40 2.02 -3.72
C GLN A 256 14.45 3.22 -3.55
N LEU A 257 13.19 2.98 -3.15
CA LEU A 257 12.22 4.04 -2.88
C LEU A 257 12.68 4.94 -1.73
N GLU A 258 13.14 4.35 -0.61
CA GLU A 258 13.72 5.10 0.52
C GLU A 258 14.91 5.97 0.08
N SER A 259 15.75 5.45 -0.82
CA SER A 259 16.87 6.20 -1.38
C SER A 259 16.41 7.35 -2.27
N ARG A 260 15.34 7.17 -3.06
CA ARG A 260 14.74 8.20 -3.92
C ARG A 260 14.13 9.34 -3.10
N ILE A 261 13.55 9.03 -1.94
CA ILE A 261 13.00 10.02 -1.01
C ILE A 261 14.10 10.78 -0.30
N SER A 262 15.03 10.08 0.36
CA SER A 262 15.96 10.69 1.32
C SER A 262 17.30 11.13 0.74
N GLY A 263 17.66 10.62 -0.45
CA GLY A 263 18.97 10.87 -1.06
C GLY A 263 20.10 10.16 -0.31
N HIS A 264 19.88 8.91 0.11
CA HIS A 264 20.84 8.09 0.87
C HIS A 264 22.22 7.96 0.20
N ARG A 265 22.26 8.00 -1.13
CA ARG A 265 23.51 8.01 -1.86
C ARG A 265 24.06 9.45 -1.91
N PRO A 266 25.34 9.66 -1.55
CA PRO A 266 26.00 10.95 -1.78
C PRO A 266 25.80 11.34 -3.23
N ASP A 267 25.37 12.58 -3.46
CA ASP A 267 25.10 13.17 -4.79
C ASP A 267 23.89 12.60 -5.55
N ALA A 268 23.09 11.70 -4.96
CA ALA A 268 21.83 11.31 -5.58
C ALA A 268 20.78 12.41 -5.36
N PRO A 269 20.16 12.89 -6.46
CA PRO A 269 19.02 13.76 -6.36
C PRO A 269 17.82 12.99 -5.79
N SER A 270 16.98 13.68 -5.02
CA SER A 270 15.97 13.05 -4.18
C SER A 270 14.85 14.01 -3.88
N TRP A 271 13.64 13.49 -3.73
CA TRP A 271 12.46 14.32 -3.50
C TRP A 271 12.57 15.17 -2.24
N SER A 272 13.20 14.70 -1.16
CA SER A 272 13.40 15.56 0.01
C SER A 272 14.31 16.76 -0.29
N LYS A 273 15.40 16.59 -1.05
CA LYS A 273 16.35 17.68 -1.36
C LYS A 273 15.81 18.67 -2.40
N ASP A 274 14.98 18.18 -3.32
CA ASP A 274 14.39 18.98 -4.40
C ASP A 274 13.17 19.80 -3.95
N ASN A 275 12.63 19.50 -2.77
CA ASN A 275 11.51 20.20 -2.18
C ASN A 275 11.90 20.77 -0.80
N LYS A 276 11.09 21.66 -0.25
CA LYS A 276 11.30 22.20 1.10
C LYS A 276 11.30 21.10 2.16
N GLU A 277 10.25 20.29 2.12
CA GLU A 277 10.08 19.10 2.94
C GLU A 277 9.10 18.16 2.26
N VAL A 278 9.25 16.87 2.51
CA VAL A 278 8.27 15.86 2.10
C VAL A 278 7.70 15.17 3.34
N TRP A 279 6.43 14.80 3.26
CA TRP A 279 5.69 14.10 4.30
C TRP A 279 5.49 12.65 3.89
N ILE A 280 5.77 11.72 4.80
CA ILE A 280 5.68 10.29 4.51
C ILE A 280 4.77 9.64 5.53
N VAL A 281 3.83 8.83 5.03
CA VAL A 281 3.09 7.85 5.82
C VAL A 281 3.28 6.49 5.16
N LEU A 282 3.67 5.48 5.94
CA LEU A 282 3.96 4.15 5.41
C LEU A 282 3.61 3.04 6.39
N GLY A 283 3.38 1.84 5.89
CA GLY A 283 3.00 0.71 6.74
C GLY A 283 2.77 -0.60 6.00
N PRO A 284 2.44 -1.67 6.74
CA PRO A 284 2.08 -2.96 6.17
C PRO A 284 0.61 -3.05 5.72
N ILE A 285 0.34 -3.91 4.73
CA ILE A 285 -1.00 -4.32 4.29
C ILE A 285 -1.16 -5.85 4.41
N TYR A 286 -2.33 -6.27 4.91
CA TYR A 286 -2.69 -7.68 5.18
C TYR A 286 -3.87 -8.14 4.32
N ALA A 287 -3.80 -7.91 3.01
CA ALA A 287 -4.82 -8.31 2.04
C ALA A 287 -4.92 -9.84 1.85
N GLU A 288 -3.83 -10.56 2.14
CA GLU A 288 -3.75 -12.02 2.02
C GLU A 288 -3.41 -12.67 3.36
N ALA A 289 -4.02 -13.83 3.65
CA ALA A 289 -3.68 -14.61 4.83
C ALA A 289 -2.26 -15.19 4.70
N ARG A 290 -1.42 -14.94 5.70
CA ARG A 290 -0.05 -15.45 5.79
C ARG A 290 0.22 -16.06 7.15
N THR A 291 1.06 -17.08 7.17
CA THR A 291 1.52 -17.68 8.42
C THR A 291 2.35 -16.65 9.19
N PRO A 292 1.97 -16.29 10.43
CA PRO A 292 2.78 -15.41 11.26
C PRO A 292 4.10 -16.09 11.65
N LEU A 293 5.05 -15.30 12.12
CA LEU A 293 6.27 -15.86 12.72
C LEU A 293 5.91 -16.73 13.94
N PRO A 294 6.78 -17.66 14.38
CA PRO A 294 6.56 -18.43 15.61
C PRO A 294 6.30 -17.56 16.86
N SER A 295 6.85 -16.34 16.86
CA SER A 295 6.64 -15.28 17.85
C SER A 295 5.28 -14.57 17.75
N ARG A 296 4.40 -15.03 16.85
CA ARG A 296 3.08 -14.45 16.50
C ARG A 296 3.13 -13.07 15.85
N VAL A 297 4.30 -12.58 15.44
CA VAL A 297 4.39 -11.36 14.64
C VAL A 297 3.75 -11.63 13.28
N ALA A 298 2.77 -10.81 12.91
CA ALA A 298 2.08 -10.97 11.64
C ALA A 298 3.03 -10.69 10.47
N VAL A 299 2.92 -11.46 9.39
CA VAL A 299 3.68 -11.24 8.16
C VAL A 299 2.77 -10.54 7.16
N PRO A 300 3.08 -9.31 6.73
CA PRO A 300 2.23 -8.60 5.79
C PRO A 300 2.34 -9.18 4.40
N SER A 301 1.26 -9.01 3.63
CA SER A 301 1.22 -9.36 2.21
C SER A 301 1.88 -8.30 1.32
N HIS A 302 1.76 -7.04 1.72
CA HIS A 302 2.26 -5.88 0.99
C HIS A 302 2.78 -4.83 2.00
N CYS A 303 3.55 -3.87 1.51
CA CYS A 303 3.88 -2.64 2.22
C CYS A 303 3.43 -1.46 1.35
N PHE A 304 2.90 -0.42 1.98
CA PHE A 304 2.55 0.82 1.31
C PHE A 304 3.44 1.98 1.75
N MET A 305 3.54 2.99 0.91
CA MET A 305 4.16 4.27 1.23
C MET A 305 3.47 5.39 0.46
N ILE A 306 3.03 6.42 1.18
CA ILE A 306 2.49 7.65 0.63
C ILE A 306 3.51 8.75 0.88
N VAL A 307 3.92 9.44 -0.18
CA VAL A 307 4.81 10.59 -0.13
C VAL A 307 4.04 11.81 -0.61
N LEU A 308 3.92 12.82 0.25
CA LEU A 308 3.21 14.05 -0.03
C LEU A 308 4.17 15.24 -0.01
N ASP A 309 3.94 16.15 -0.93
CA ASP A 309 4.66 17.40 -1.09
C ASP A 309 3.66 18.54 -1.29
N GLU A 310 3.94 19.67 -0.65
CA GLU A 310 3.17 20.91 -0.79
C GLU A 310 4.05 21.92 -1.53
N ASP A 311 3.59 22.37 -2.69
CA ASP A 311 4.27 23.39 -3.46
C ASP A 311 4.30 24.72 -2.70
N GLU A 312 5.49 25.29 -2.51
CA GLU A 312 5.66 26.47 -1.66
C GLU A 312 5.00 27.74 -2.22
N GLU A 313 4.90 27.86 -3.55
CA GLU A 313 4.42 29.07 -4.21
C GLU A 313 2.90 29.08 -4.32
N THR A 314 2.32 27.91 -4.59
CA THR A 314 0.91 27.74 -4.92
C THR A 314 0.10 27.10 -3.79
N ALA A 315 0.76 26.52 -2.77
CA ALA A 315 0.15 25.65 -1.76
C ALA A 315 -0.58 24.44 -2.37
N ALA A 316 -0.25 24.07 -3.61
CA ALA A 316 -0.81 22.91 -4.27
C ALA A 316 -0.22 21.63 -3.68
N LEU A 317 -1.09 20.66 -3.38
CA LEU A 317 -0.67 19.35 -2.90
C LEU A 317 -0.45 18.39 -4.06
N ARG A 318 0.55 17.54 -3.92
CA ARG A 318 0.74 16.36 -4.76
C ARG A 318 1.17 15.18 -3.91
N ALA A 319 0.74 13.98 -4.30
CA ALA A 319 1.13 12.74 -3.65
C ALA A 319 1.64 11.70 -4.66
N LEU A 320 2.51 10.82 -4.17
CA LEU A 320 2.81 9.52 -4.79
C LEU A 320 2.47 8.45 -3.76
N ALA A 321 1.61 7.51 -4.14
CA ALA A 321 1.27 6.36 -3.34
C ALA A 321 1.82 5.08 -4.00
N PHE A 322 2.44 4.23 -3.19
CA PHE A 322 3.04 2.96 -3.62
C PHE A 322 2.45 1.81 -2.83
N MET A 323 2.18 0.69 -3.49
CA MET A 323 1.84 -0.58 -2.85
C MET A 323 2.71 -1.70 -3.43
N MET A 324 3.63 -2.23 -2.63
CA MET A 324 4.62 -3.22 -3.06
C MET A 324 4.37 -4.58 -2.40
N PRO A 325 4.46 -5.69 -3.15
CA PRO A 325 4.29 -7.03 -2.59
C PRO A 325 5.45 -7.39 -1.66
N ASN A 326 5.13 -7.91 -0.49
CA ASN A 326 6.08 -8.52 0.43
C ASN A 326 6.34 -9.98 0.03
N ALA A 327 6.93 -10.18 -1.14
CA ALA A 327 7.06 -11.48 -1.79
C ALA A 327 8.51 -11.85 -2.10
N GLU A 328 8.72 -13.10 -2.51
CA GLU A 328 10.02 -13.56 -3.01
C GLU A 328 10.41 -12.91 -4.33
N GLN A 329 9.44 -12.45 -5.12
CA GLN A 329 9.68 -11.72 -6.37
C GLN A 329 9.09 -10.32 -6.26
N VAL A 330 9.93 -9.33 -6.49
CA VAL A 330 9.59 -7.90 -6.49
C VAL A 330 10.31 -7.27 -7.68
N ASP A 331 9.79 -7.55 -8.87
CA ASP A 331 10.40 -7.20 -10.17
C ASP A 331 9.97 -5.79 -10.63
N GLY A 332 10.05 -5.46 -11.92
CA GLY A 332 9.56 -4.17 -12.45
C GLY A 332 10.34 -2.94 -11.95
N ASN A 333 9.90 -1.72 -12.29
CA ASN A 333 10.44 -0.46 -11.78
C ASN A 333 9.54 0.09 -10.64
N LEU A 334 9.89 1.23 -10.05
CA LEU A 334 9.09 1.81 -8.96
C LEU A 334 7.70 2.24 -9.44
N GLU A 335 7.61 2.70 -10.69
CA GLU A 335 6.39 3.10 -11.39
C GLU A 335 5.37 1.97 -11.47
N ASP A 336 5.82 0.71 -11.55
CA ASP A 336 4.94 -0.46 -11.64
C ASP A 336 4.17 -0.71 -10.33
N TYR A 337 4.53 0.01 -9.25
CA TYR A 337 3.92 -0.10 -7.92
C TYR A 337 3.11 1.15 -7.53
N LEU A 338 2.95 2.11 -8.44
CA LEU A 338 2.09 3.27 -8.19
C LEU A 338 0.63 2.85 -8.05
N THR A 339 -0.05 3.48 -7.10
CA THR A 339 -1.47 3.26 -6.79
C THR A 339 -2.11 4.57 -6.31
N SER A 340 -3.41 4.57 -6.07
CA SER A 340 -4.11 5.66 -5.38
C SER A 340 -4.03 5.51 -3.85
N ILE A 341 -4.27 6.59 -3.11
CA ILE A 341 -4.40 6.53 -1.65
C ILE A 341 -5.69 5.78 -1.29
N ASP A 342 -6.79 6.00 -2.03
CA ASP A 342 -8.05 5.24 -1.87
C ASP A 342 -7.84 3.71 -1.83
N GLU A 343 -6.96 3.19 -2.70
CA GLU A 343 -6.67 1.75 -2.73
C GLU A 343 -5.92 1.32 -1.45
N ILE A 344 -5.01 2.14 -0.94
CA ILE A 344 -4.32 1.88 0.32
C ILE A 344 -5.31 1.91 1.49
N GLU A 345 -6.21 2.89 1.53
CA GLU A 345 -7.25 3.01 2.56
C GLU A 345 -8.18 1.81 2.56
N LEU A 346 -8.61 1.36 1.38
CA LEU A 346 -9.42 0.16 1.21
C LEU A 346 -8.76 -1.07 1.87
N HIS A 347 -7.45 -1.24 1.70
CA HIS A 347 -6.71 -2.39 2.25
C HIS A 347 -6.30 -2.24 3.71
N THR A 348 -6.16 -1.01 4.20
CA THR A 348 -5.69 -0.73 5.57
C THR A 348 -6.85 -0.53 6.55
N GLY A 349 -8.01 -0.06 6.06
CA GLY A 349 -9.12 0.41 6.90
C GLY A 349 -8.81 1.72 7.62
N LEU A 350 -7.79 2.43 7.15
CA LEU A 350 -7.38 3.74 7.65
C LEU A 350 -7.86 4.83 6.69
N ASP A 351 -7.95 6.02 7.24
CA ASP A 351 -8.30 7.27 6.58
C ASP A 351 -7.12 8.24 6.76
N PHE A 352 -6.41 8.51 5.68
CA PHE A 352 -5.25 9.39 5.65
C PHE A 352 -5.72 10.80 5.32
N PHE A 353 -4.97 11.82 5.75
CA PHE A 353 -5.23 13.21 5.37
C PHE A 353 -6.64 13.81 5.66
N TRP A 354 -7.52 13.13 6.42
CA TRP A 354 -8.89 13.54 6.79
C TRP A 354 -9.11 14.93 7.41
N GLU A 355 -8.06 15.65 7.80
CA GLU A 355 -8.19 17.06 8.19
C GLU A 355 -8.14 18.03 6.98
N LEU A 356 -7.90 17.52 5.76
CA LEU A 356 -8.06 18.28 4.52
C LEU A 356 -9.55 18.60 4.27
N GLU A 357 -9.80 19.61 3.45
CA GLU A 357 -11.16 19.86 2.97
C GLU A 357 -11.56 18.76 1.98
N ASP A 358 -12.78 18.20 2.11
CA ASP A 358 -13.25 17.05 1.32
C ASP A 358 -12.95 17.16 -0.20
N PRO A 359 -13.11 18.32 -0.87
CA PRO A 359 -12.80 18.42 -2.30
C PRO A 359 -11.31 18.28 -2.62
N ILE A 360 -10.42 18.71 -1.72
CA ILE A 360 -8.96 18.60 -1.87
C ILE A 360 -8.54 17.17 -1.59
N GLU A 361 -9.03 16.61 -0.48
CA GLU A 361 -8.82 15.23 -0.06
C GLU A 361 -9.25 14.24 -1.17
N THR A 362 -10.49 14.35 -1.65
CA THR A 362 -11.03 13.46 -2.68
C THR A 362 -10.18 13.44 -3.95
N VAL A 363 -9.68 14.61 -4.39
CA VAL A 363 -8.84 14.68 -5.59
C VAL A 363 -7.46 14.08 -5.33
N LEU A 364 -6.87 14.41 -4.18
CA LEU A 364 -5.55 13.91 -3.79
C LEU A 364 -5.54 12.38 -3.69
N GLU A 365 -6.62 11.79 -3.18
CA GLU A 365 -6.66 10.37 -2.82
C GLU A 365 -7.10 9.44 -3.94
N MET A 366 -7.97 9.93 -4.83
CA MET A 366 -8.46 9.19 -5.99
C MET A 366 -7.40 9.05 -7.09
N GLU A 367 -6.51 10.03 -7.25
CA GLU A 367 -5.55 10.05 -8.35
C GLU A 367 -4.43 9.01 -8.18
N THR A 368 -4.21 8.21 -9.21
CA THR A 368 -2.97 7.43 -9.35
C THR A 368 -2.01 8.20 -10.24
N ALA A 369 -0.85 8.57 -9.71
CA ALA A 369 0.19 9.21 -10.50
C ALA A 369 0.67 8.28 -11.63
N GLU A 370 0.80 8.80 -12.84
CA GLU A 370 1.31 8.03 -13.99
C GLU A 370 2.83 7.91 -14.01
N GLN A 371 3.51 8.85 -13.35
CA GLN A 371 4.97 8.96 -13.35
C GLN A 371 5.48 9.41 -11.99
N LEU A 372 6.69 8.98 -11.65
CA LEU A 372 7.42 9.53 -10.50
C LEU A 372 7.71 11.01 -10.71
N TRP A 373 7.79 11.76 -9.60
CA TRP A 373 8.29 13.13 -9.68
C TRP A 373 9.71 13.15 -10.24
N PRO A 374 10.02 14.14 -11.10
CA PRO A 374 11.37 14.37 -11.54
C PRO A 374 12.24 14.66 -10.31
N VAL A 375 13.54 14.39 -10.46
CA VAL A 375 14.54 14.85 -9.51
C VAL A 375 15.52 15.73 -10.26
N SER A 376 16.04 16.75 -9.59
CA SER A 376 16.95 17.71 -10.22
C SER A 376 18.19 16.98 -10.73
N SER A 377 18.67 17.32 -11.94
CA SER A 377 19.98 16.87 -12.37
C SER A 377 21.03 17.76 -11.71
N ASN A 378 21.96 17.16 -10.95
CA ASN A 378 23.10 17.87 -10.35
C ASN A 378 23.98 18.56 -11.40
#